data_AF-A0A2K3LVD7-F1
#
_entry.id   AF-A0A2K3LVD7-F1
#
_cell.length_a   1.000
_cell.length_b   1.000
_cell.length_c   1.000
_cell.angle_alpha   90.00
_cell.angle_beta   90.00
_cell.angle_gamma   90.00
#
_symmetry.space_group_name_H-M   'P 1'
#
loop_
_entity.id
_entity.type
_entity.pdbx_description
1 polymer ?
#
loop_
_entity_poly.entity_id
_entity_poly.type
_entity_poly.pdbx_seq_one_letter_code
_entity_poly.pdbx_strand_id
1 'polypeptide(L)'
;MASSKRTSHVPSTSTKRIKHGNPEQEEIQQYPLFPTTLSRSATNDNNIIAFCIEHSFRKVIRDVVPPMLDRYLAPSRGLTLNRRVNPFGTRGLQLCFKNNLPKKNYTQSKIKAEGGEPLRIELHDAGNLHIVRDGGSSMKIRICVLQGDFGKEDWTAEEFDKQIVIPREGKGPLLKEDKVITLKDGVAFINNLEFTDISKRRTEEFRLGAKIVRSNSIGYDIREGRSEPFRVLDVRGKAYKKHDRPSMNDEVWRLRGIRKDGKLHTELASHGIKCVKDFLQLYKTNEASLREKIGKIAEKSWKKIIAHVKECDVDDDEEEERVK
;
A
#
# COMPACT_ATOMS: atom_id res chain seq x y z
N MET A 1 39.61 -52.09 -14.49
CA MET A 1 39.26 -53.52 -14.62
C MET A 1 38.82 -54.03 -13.24
N ALA A 2 37.64 -54.67 -13.19
CA ALA A 2 37.07 -55.47 -12.09
C ALA A 2 36.71 -54.74 -10.77
N SER A 3 35.71 -55.14 -9.98
CA SER A 3 34.41 -55.79 -10.21
C SER A 3 33.62 -55.69 -8.89
N SER A 4 32.30 -55.51 -9.01
CA SER A 4 31.18 -55.69 -8.08
C SER A 4 31.39 -56.34 -6.69
N LYS A 5 30.70 -55.80 -5.66
CA LYS A 5 29.65 -56.54 -4.90
C LYS A 5 28.88 -55.67 -3.88
N ARG A 6 27.55 -55.70 -4.00
CA ARG A 6 26.56 -55.35 -2.95
C ARG A 6 26.67 -56.32 -1.78
N THR A 7 26.44 -55.84 -0.56
CA THR A 7 25.62 -56.55 0.44
C THR A 7 24.96 -55.57 1.41
N SER A 8 23.69 -55.84 1.70
CA SER A 8 22.80 -55.22 2.65
C SER A 8 22.86 -55.96 4.00
N HIS A 9 22.89 -55.24 5.14
CA HIS A 9 22.41 -55.83 6.38
C HIS A 9 21.95 -54.79 7.41
N VAL A 10 20.70 -54.98 7.87
CA VAL A 10 20.10 -54.49 9.12
C VAL A 10 19.93 -55.74 9.99
N PRO A 11 20.24 -55.68 11.29
CA PRO A 11 19.23 -55.92 12.34
C PRO A 11 19.49 -54.98 13.55
N SER A 12 18.71 -54.82 14.61
CA SER A 12 17.73 -55.67 15.27
C SER A 12 16.85 -54.83 16.20
N THR A 13 15.68 -55.39 16.48
CA THR A 13 14.62 -55.06 17.43
C THR A 13 15.05 -54.94 18.91
N SER A 14 14.29 -54.16 19.69
CA SER A 14 14.08 -54.43 21.12
C SER A 14 12.68 -54.00 21.56
N THR A 15 11.99 -54.95 22.19
CA THR A 15 10.60 -54.95 22.66
C THR A 15 10.62 -54.97 24.19
N LYS A 16 9.77 -54.19 24.87
CA LYS A 16 9.21 -54.38 26.25
C LYS A 16 8.63 -53.03 26.73
N ARG A 17 7.57 -52.89 27.53
CA ARG A 17 6.60 -53.81 28.17
C ARG A 17 5.49 -52.91 28.73
N ILE A 18 4.24 -53.36 28.64
CA ILE A 18 3.07 -52.74 29.26
C ILE A 18 3.12 -52.90 30.79
N LYS A 19 2.71 -51.88 31.55
CA LYS A 19 2.07 -52.04 32.87
C LYS A 19 0.94 -51.02 33.03
N HIS A 20 -0.22 -51.53 33.42
CA HIS A 20 -1.43 -50.81 33.81
C HIS A 20 -1.32 -50.23 35.22
N GLY A 21 -2.01 -49.11 35.45
CA GLY A 21 -2.36 -48.55 36.75
C GLY A 21 -3.00 -47.16 36.57
N ASN A 22 -4.32 -47.08 36.70
CA ASN A 22 -5.16 -45.87 36.59
C ASN A 22 -5.60 -45.44 38.02
N PRO A 23 -6.39 -44.36 38.20
CA PRO A 23 -6.09 -42.93 38.04
C PRO A 23 -6.29 -42.16 39.37
N GLU A 24 -5.73 -40.96 39.54
CA GLU A 24 -6.39 -39.93 40.37
C GLU A 24 -6.10 -38.52 39.83
N GLN A 25 -7.21 -37.83 39.55
CA GLN A 25 -7.45 -36.39 39.71
C GLN A 25 -6.67 -35.42 38.81
N GLU A 26 -7.26 -35.13 37.64
CA GLU A 26 -7.23 -33.78 37.09
C GLU A 26 -8.64 -33.27 36.81
N GLU A 27 -8.80 -32.01 37.17
CA GLU A 27 -9.99 -31.21 37.39
C GLU A 27 -10.75 -30.97 36.08
N ILE A 28 -11.91 -31.63 35.90
CA ILE A 28 -12.81 -31.36 34.77
C ILE A 28 -13.60 -30.11 35.09
N GLN A 29 -13.19 -29.00 34.48
CA GLN A 29 -14.01 -27.80 34.38
C GLN A 29 -15.26 -28.11 33.54
N GLN A 30 -16.39 -27.88 34.20
CA GLN A 30 -17.75 -28.26 33.85
C GLN A 30 -18.22 -27.60 32.55
N TYR A 31 -18.37 -28.38 31.47
CA TYR A 31 -19.18 -27.99 30.31
C TYR A 31 -20.62 -28.50 30.52
N PRO A 32 -21.65 -27.66 30.35
CA PRO A 32 -23.02 -28.06 30.66
C PRO A 32 -23.53 -29.16 29.72
N LEU A 33 -24.08 -30.19 30.36
CA LEU A 33 -24.84 -31.31 29.79
C LEU A 33 -26.05 -30.79 28.99
N PHE A 34 -26.23 -31.30 27.76
CA PHE A 34 -27.47 -31.13 27.01
C PHE A 34 -28.58 -32.04 27.60
N PRO A 35 -29.74 -31.51 28.00
CA PRO A 35 -30.89 -32.36 28.29
C PRO A 35 -31.51 -32.88 26.99
N THR A 36 -31.62 -34.22 26.89
CA THR A 36 -32.48 -34.88 25.89
C THR A 36 -33.86 -35.06 26.50
N THR A 37 -34.83 -34.24 26.09
CA THR A 37 -36.26 -34.61 26.15
C THR A 37 -36.97 -34.01 24.94
N LEU A 38 -37.32 -34.90 24.01
CA LEU A 38 -38.15 -34.60 22.84
C LEU A 38 -39.62 -34.65 23.29
N SER A 39 -40.29 -33.50 23.36
CA SER A 39 -41.76 -33.45 23.27
C SER A 39 -42.15 -32.66 22.02
N ARG A 40 -43.03 -33.29 21.27
CA ARG A 40 -43.42 -33.04 19.89
C ARG A 40 -44.32 -31.80 19.77
N SER A 41 -43.85 -30.76 19.09
CA SER A 41 -44.72 -29.91 18.26
C SER A 41 -43.96 -29.43 17.03
N ALA A 42 -44.47 -29.78 15.86
CA ALA A 42 -43.92 -29.39 14.57
C ALA A 42 -44.07 -27.89 14.34
N THR A 43 -42.98 -27.20 13.96
CA THR A 43 -42.87 -26.39 12.73
C THR A 43 -41.47 -25.73 12.63
N ASN A 44 -40.75 -26.00 11.54
CA ASN A 44 -39.74 -25.13 10.89
C ASN A 44 -38.38 -24.80 11.58
N ASP A 45 -37.55 -25.81 11.85
CA ASP A 45 -36.20 -25.61 12.43
C ASP A 45 -35.00 -25.92 11.50
N ASN A 46 -35.18 -25.99 10.19
CA ASN A 46 -34.05 -26.18 9.26
C ASN A 46 -33.23 -24.89 9.04
N ASN A 47 -33.81 -23.70 9.28
CA ASN A 47 -33.15 -22.42 9.06
C ASN A 47 -32.28 -21.96 10.25
N ILE A 48 -32.61 -22.38 11.48
CA ILE A 48 -31.87 -21.97 12.69
C ILE A 48 -30.58 -22.78 12.81
N ILE A 49 -30.63 -24.09 12.52
CA ILE A 49 -29.44 -24.96 12.51
C ILE A 49 -28.46 -24.53 11.40
N ALA A 50 -28.96 -24.12 10.24
CA ALA A 50 -28.14 -23.57 9.16
C ALA A 50 -27.41 -22.26 9.56
N PHE A 51 -28.11 -21.36 10.25
CA PHE A 51 -27.55 -20.10 10.76
C PHE A 51 -26.44 -20.31 11.81
N CYS A 52 -26.62 -21.29 12.70
CA CYS A 52 -25.64 -21.60 13.75
C CYS A 52 -24.37 -22.28 13.22
N ILE A 53 -24.50 -23.15 12.22
CA ILE A 53 -23.36 -23.77 11.52
C ILE A 53 -22.62 -22.71 10.69
N GLU A 54 -23.34 -21.84 9.98
CA GLU A 54 -22.76 -20.76 9.18
C GLU A 54 -21.96 -19.76 10.03
N HIS A 55 -22.48 -19.38 11.20
CA HIS A 55 -21.79 -18.45 12.10
C HIS A 55 -20.49 -19.04 12.67
N SER A 56 -20.50 -20.33 13.01
CA SER A 56 -19.33 -21.05 13.53
C SER A 56 -18.26 -21.26 12.45
N PHE A 57 -18.65 -21.60 11.22
CA PHE A 57 -17.71 -21.69 10.09
C PHE A 57 -17.15 -20.32 9.67
N ARG A 58 -17.95 -19.24 9.69
CA ARG A 58 -17.48 -17.88 9.36
C ARG A 58 -16.42 -17.35 10.33
N LYS A 59 -16.37 -17.87 11.56
CA LYS A 59 -15.32 -17.53 12.53
C LYS A 59 -14.03 -18.30 12.22
N VAL A 60 -14.14 -19.60 11.93
CA VAL A 60 -12.99 -20.46 11.58
C VAL A 60 -12.38 -20.09 10.21
N ILE A 61 -13.19 -19.75 9.21
CA ILE A 61 -12.73 -19.36 7.86
C ILE A 61 -12.01 -17.99 7.88
N ARG A 62 -12.31 -17.12 8.85
CA ARG A 62 -11.66 -15.80 8.95
C ARG A 62 -10.26 -15.86 9.56
N ASP A 63 -10.00 -16.85 10.40
CA ASP A 63 -8.73 -16.99 11.11
C ASP A 63 -7.75 -17.94 10.39
N VAL A 64 -8.20 -18.73 9.40
CA VAL A 64 -7.40 -19.81 8.79
C VAL A 64 -7.19 -19.66 7.27
N VAL A 65 -7.75 -18.64 6.60
CA VAL A 65 -7.61 -18.51 5.14
C VAL A 65 -6.52 -17.49 4.75
N PRO A 66 -5.40 -17.91 4.14
CA PRO A 66 -4.41 -17.00 3.57
C PRO A 66 -4.99 -16.25 2.36
N PRO A 67 -4.44 -15.07 1.99
CA PRO A 67 -4.96 -14.21 0.91
C PRO A 67 -4.98 -14.83 -0.50
N MET A 68 -4.47 -16.05 -0.68
CA MET A 68 -4.41 -16.74 -1.98
C MET A 68 -5.69 -17.52 -2.34
N LEU A 69 -6.56 -17.84 -1.37
CA LEU A 69 -7.74 -18.68 -1.60
C LEU A 69 -8.98 -17.94 -2.15
N ASP A 70 -9.00 -16.60 -2.14
CA ASP A 70 -10.04 -15.80 -2.80
C ASP A 70 -10.12 -16.04 -4.32
N ARG A 71 -9.08 -16.65 -4.91
CA ARG A 71 -9.02 -16.99 -6.34
C ARG A 71 -9.71 -18.31 -6.69
N TYR A 72 -10.03 -19.16 -5.70
CA TYR A 72 -10.51 -20.54 -5.93
C TYR A 72 -11.96 -20.82 -5.53
N LEU A 73 -12.65 -19.91 -4.84
CA LEU A 73 -14.08 -20.05 -4.53
C LEU A 73 -14.96 -19.47 -5.66
N ALA A 74 -15.05 -20.29 -6.72
CA ALA A 74 -16.02 -20.33 -7.82
C ALA A 74 -15.72 -19.53 -9.11
N PRO A 75 -15.48 -20.26 -10.23
CA PRO A 75 -15.88 -19.83 -11.57
C PRO A 75 -17.33 -20.28 -11.82
N SER A 76 -18.26 -19.34 -11.91
CA SER A 76 -19.58 -19.61 -12.50
C SER A 76 -19.57 -19.16 -13.96
N ARG A 77 -19.79 -20.13 -14.84
CA ARG A 77 -19.96 -19.99 -16.29
C ARG A 77 -20.88 -18.80 -16.58
N GLY A 78 -20.32 -17.77 -17.23
CA GLY A 78 -21.10 -16.65 -17.73
C GLY A 78 -22.15 -17.18 -18.70
N LEU A 79 -23.42 -17.05 -18.34
CA LEU A 79 -24.49 -17.08 -19.30
C LEU A 79 -24.22 -15.95 -20.28
N THR A 80 -23.92 -16.30 -21.53
CA THR A 80 -23.90 -15.37 -22.66
C THR A 80 -25.32 -14.81 -22.83
N LEU A 81 -25.65 -13.77 -22.09
CA LEU A 81 -26.82 -12.96 -22.40
C LEU A 81 -26.35 -11.91 -23.40
N ASN A 82 -26.64 -12.19 -24.66
CA ASN A 82 -26.62 -11.24 -25.76
C ASN A 82 -27.00 -9.85 -25.25
N ARG A 83 -26.21 -8.86 -25.64
CA ARG A 83 -26.52 -7.43 -25.64
C ARG A 83 -27.98 -7.22 -26.05
N ARG A 84 -28.89 -7.28 -25.08
CA ARG A 84 -30.24 -6.74 -25.22
C ARG A 84 -30.07 -5.27 -24.94
N VAL A 85 -30.09 -4.50 -26.01
CA VAL A 85 -30.40 -3.07 -25.93
C VAL A 85 -31.71 -2.99 -25.15
N ASN A 86 -31.63 -2.63 -23.88
CA ASN A 86 -32.81 -2.39 -23.07
C ASN A 86 -33.42 -1.08 -23.59
N PRO A 87 -34.70 -1.04 -24.01
CA PRO A 87 -35.29 0.15 -24.64
C PRO A 87 -35.56 1.32 -23.67
N PHE A 88 -35.18 1.18 -22.40
CA PHE A 88 -35.23 2.23 -21.39
C PHE A 88 -33.80 2.55 -20.98
N GLY A 89 -33.33 3.75 -21.34
CA GLY A 89 -31.96 4.21 -21.10
C GLY A 89 -31.57 4.08 -19.64
N THR A 90 -30.85 3.00 -19.31
CA THR A 90 -30.28 2.80 -17.99
C THR A 90 -29.14 3.79 -17.83
N ARG A 91 -29.37 4.81 -17.00
CA ARG A 91 -28.36 5.73 -16.49
C ARG A 91 -27.17 4.92 -15.98
N GLY A 92 -26.09 4.87 -16.75
CA GLY A 92 -24.87 4.19 -16.31
C GLY A 92 -24.30 4.97 -15.13
N LEU A 93 -24.01 4.32 -14.01
CA LEU A 93 -23.39 4.99 -12.87
C LEU A 93 -21.89 4.73 -12.89
N GLN A 94 -21.06 5.68 -12.46
CA GLN A 94 -19.62 5.47 -12.35
C GLN A 94 -19.02 6.11 -11.11
N LEU A 95 -17.96 5.50 -10.58
CA LEU A 95 -17.16 6.08 -9.51
C LEU A 95 -16.10 7.02 -10.10
N CYS A 96 -15.95 8.20 -9.52
CA CYS A 96 -14.98 9.21 -9.96
C CYS A 96 -14.12 9.70 -8.80
N PHE A 97 -12.80 9.78 -9.01
CA PHE A 97 -11.92 10.51 -8.11
C PHE A 97 -12.03 12.01 -8.45
N LYS A 98 -12.53 12.82 -7.51
CA LYS A 98 -12.86 14.22 -7.79
C LYS A 98 -11.64 15.15 -7.74
N ASN A 99 -10.74 14.90 -6.80
CA ASN A 99 -9.50 15.64 -6.62
C ASN A 99 -8.30 14.76 -6.96
N ASN A 100 -7.23 15.40 -7.42
CA ASN A 100 -6.04 14.72 -7.91
C ASN A 100 -5.09 14.38 -6.76
N LEU A 101 -4.34 13.30 -6.96
CA LEU A 101 -3.22 12.93 -6.11
C LEU A 101 -1.96 13.68 -6.54
N PRO A 102 -1.08 14.07 -5.59
CA PRO A 102 0.23 14.58 -5.95
C PRO A 102 0.99 13.59 -6.82
N LYS A 103 1.76 14.09 -7.79
CA LYS A 103 2.59 13.23 -8.67
C LYS A 103 3.58 12.34 -7.90
N LYS A 104 3.96 12.71 -6.68
CA LYS A 104 4.86 11.95 -5.80
C LYS A 104 4.21 11.77 -4.43
N ASN A 105 3.94 10.53 -4.07
CA ASN A 105 3.51 10.09 -2.75
C ASN A 105 4.61 9.23 -2.11
N TYR A 106 4.50 8.97 -0.81
CA TYR A 106 5.48 8.18 -0.06
C TYR A 106 4.80 7.00 0.64
N THR A 107 5.53 5.91 0.82
CA THR A 107 5.09 4.79 1.66
C THR A 107 4.87 5.24 3.11
N GLN A 108 4.06 4.49 3.87
CA GLN A 108 3.82 4.73 5.30
C GLN A 108 3.37 6.17 5.63
N SER A 109 2.76 6.84 4.65
CA SER A 109 2.27 8.19 4.74
C SER A 109 0.83 8.19 4.26
N LYS A 110 -0.05 8.87 5.01
CA LYS A 110 -1.46 9.00 4.64
C LYS A 110 -1.58 9.68 3.29
N ILE A 111 -2.34 9.05 2.40
CA ILE A 111 -2.64 9.58 1.08
C ILE A 111 -3.57 10.79 1.24
N LYS A 112 -3.22 11.87 0.55
CA LYS A 112 -3.99 13.12 0.51
C LYS A 112 -4.02 13.64 -0.92
N ALA A 113 -5.04 14.41 -1.24
CA ALA A 113 -5.12 15.11 -2.52
C ALA A 113 -4.10 16.26 -2.59
N GLU A 114 -3.89 16.78 -3.80
CA GLU A 114 -3.21 18.06 -3.99
C GLU A 114 -3.90 19.14 -3.15
N GLY A 115 -3.12 19.92 -2.38
CA GLY A 115 -3.64 20.86 -1.38
C GLY A 115 -3.78 20.31 0.04
N GLY A 116 -3.63 19.00 0.26
CA GLY A 116 -3.62 18.39 1.59
C GLY A 116 -4.99 17.95 2.13
N GLU A 117 -6.04 18.15 1.34
CA GLU A 117 -7.39 17.69 1.61
C GLU A 117 -7.53 16.15 1.48
N PRO A 118 -8.53 15.52 2.12
CA PRO A 118 -8.84 14.12 1.91
C PRO A 118 -9.18 13.81 0.45
N LEU A 119 -8.79 12.62 -0.03
CA LEU A 119 -9.15 12.20 -1.39
C LEU A 119 -10.64 11.86 -1.46
N ARG A 120 -11.35 12.44 -2.42
CA ARG A 120 -12.81 12.38 -2.55
C ARG A 120 -13.20 11.50 -3.73
N ILE A 121 -14.10 10.56 -3.48
CA ILE A 121 -14.72 9.70 -4.48
C ILE A 121 -16.20 10.06 -4.57
N GLU A 122 -16.70 10.19 -5.78
CA GLU A 122 -18.09 10.54 -6.07
C GLU A 122 -18.73 9.49 -6.98
N LEU A 123 -20.04 9.31 -6.84
CA LEU A 123 -20.88 8.54 -7.75
C LEU A 123 -21.53 9.50 -8.75
N HIS A 124 -21.21 9.34 -10.03
CA HIS A 124 -21.73 10.17 -11.11
C HIS A 124 -22.68 9.38 -12.00
N ASP A 125 -23.69 10.06 -12.55
CA ASP A 125 -24.47 9.55 -13.67
C ASP A 125 -23.70 9.80 -14.97
N ALA A 126 -23.42 8.74 -15.73
CA ALA A 126 -22.66 8.77 -16.96
C ALA A 126 -23.31 9.62 -18.06
N GLY A 127 -24.62 9.87 -17.98
CA GLY A 127 -25.34 10.68 -18.97
C GLY A 127 -25.15 12.20 -18.81
N ASN A 128 -24.88 12.68 -17.59
CA ASN A 128 -24.82 14.12 -17.31
C ASN A 128 -23.69 14.53 -16.35
N LEU A 129 -22.87 13.59 -15.88
CA LEU A 129 -21.77 13.76 -14.92
C LEU A 129 -22.19 14.45 -13.60
N HIS A 130 -23.49 14.45 -13.28
CA HIS A 130 -23.97 14.99 -12.01
C HIS A 130 -23.79 13.96 -10.90
N ILE A 131 -23.47 14.47 -9.70
CA ILE A 131 -23.37 13.64 -8.50
C ILE A 131 -24.75 13.08 -8.18
N VAL A 132 -24.85 11.76 -8.10
CA VAL A 132 -26.10 11.07 -7.74
C VAL A 132 -26.25 11.10 -6.23
N ARG A 133 -27.12 11.99 -5.76
CA ARG A 133 -27.46 12.19 -4.34
C ARG A 133 -28.83 11.60 -3.99
N ASP A 134 -29.17 10.45 -4.57
CA ASP A 134 -30.45 9.83 -4.29
C ASP A 134 -30.41 9.22 -2.88
N GLY A 135 -31.14 9.85 -1.96
CA GLY A 135 -31.08 9.58 -0.52
C GLY A 135 -31.60 8.19 -0.21
N GLY A 136 -30.70 7.25 0.07
CA GLY A 136 -31.09 5.90 0.53
C GLY A 136 -30.04 4.80 0.38
N SER A 137 -29.01 5.00 -0.44
CA SER A 137 -28.08 3.89 -0.76
C SER A 137 -26.67 4.19 -0.27
N SER A 138 -26.39 3.89 1.00
CA SER A 138 -25.02 3.80 1.49
C SER A 138 -24.35 2.55 0.89
N MET A 139 -23.32 2.74 0.05
CA MET A 139 -22.66 1.64 -0.66
C MET A 139 -21.23 1.46 -0.19
N LYS A 140 -20.82 0.21 0.06
CA LYS A 140 -19.42 -0.08 0.37
C LYS A 140 -18.60 -0.15 -0.92
N ILE A 141 -17.51 0.58 -0.97
CA ILE A 141 -16.53 0.54 -2.06
C ILE A 141 -15.20 0.04 -1.53
N ARG A 142 -14.50 -0.75 -2.35
CA ARG A 142 -13.15 -1.23 -2.11
C ARG A 142 -12.17 -0.41 -2.93
N ILE A 143 -11.13 0.05 -2.26
CA ILE A 143 -9.98 0.70 -2.88
C ILE A 143 -8.93 -0.36 -3.19
N CYS A 144 -8.42 -0.33 -4.42
CA CYS A 144 -7.35 -1.20 -4.89
C CYS A 144 -6.25 -0.39 -5.57
N VAL A 145 -5.10 -1.02 -5.81
CA VAL A 145 -3.98 -0.44 -6.57
C VAL A 145 -4.03 -1.01 -7.98
N LEU A 146 -3.94 -0.15 -8.99
CA LEU A 146 -3.93 -0.51 -10.40
C LEU A 146 -2.55 -0.23 -11.02
N GLN A 147 -2.24 -0.90 -12.13
CA GLN A 147 -1.05 -0.63 -12.93
C GLN A 147 -1.03 0.82 -13.42
N GLY A 148 0.12 1.49 -13.38
CA GLY A 148 0.24 2.91 -13.76
C GLY A 148 -0.08 3.20 -15.23
N ASP A 149 0.23 2.26 -16.13
CA ASP A 149 -0.03 2.33 -17.57
C ASP A 149 -1.47 1.99 -17.96
N PHE A 150 -2.34 1.69 -16.99
CA PHE A 150 -3.74 1.46 -17.29
C PHE A 150 -4.41 2.78 -17.73
N GLY A 151 -4.34 3.05 -19.04
CA GLY A 151 -4.86 4.25 -19.69
C GLY A 151 -5.97 3.97 -20.71
N LYS A 152 -6.52 2.75 -20.75
CA LYS A 152 -7.70 2.43 -21.56
C LYS A 152 -8.89 3.21 -20.99
N GLU A 153 -9.65 3.95 -21.80
CA GLU A 153 -10.80 4.73 -21.31
C GLU A 153 -12.07 3.89 -21.18
N ASP A 154 -12.22 2.82 -21.96
CA ASP A 154 -13.36 1.90 -21.89
C ASP A 154 -12.92 0.49 -21.52
N TRP A 155 -13.37 -0.02 -20.37
CA TRP A 155 -12.98 -1.34 -19.88
C TRP A 155 -14.17 -2.12 -19.35
N THR A 156 -14.06 -3.45 -19.40
CA THR A 156 -14.98 -4.35 -18.67
C THR A 156 -14.51 -4.54 -17.22
N ALA A 157 -15.39 -5.03 -16.35
CA ALA A 157 -15.04 -5.36 -14.97
C ALA A 157 -13.89 -6.38 -14.89
N GLU A 158 -13.83 -7.34 -15.81
CA GLU A 158 -12.75 -8.33 -15.88
C GLU A 158 -11.43 -7.70 -16.32
N GLU A 159 -11.47 -6.75 -17.26
CA GLU A 159 -10.28 -5.99 -17.67
C GLU A 159 -9.77 -5.14 -16.52
N PHE A 160 -10.65 -4.48 -15.77
CA PHE A 160 -10.28 -3.74 -14.57
C PHE A 160 -9.61 -4.64 -13.52
N ASP A 161 -10.21 -5.80 -13.23
CA ASP A 161 -9.69 -6.73 -12.24
C ASP A 161 -8.30 -7.30 -12.63
N LYS A 162 -8.02 -7.44 -13.92
CA LYS A 162 -6.68 -7.81 -14.43
C LYS A 162 -5.63 -6.71 -14.20
N GLN A 163 -6.03 -5.45 -14.07
CA GLN A 163 -5.12 -4.33 -13.80
C GLN A 163 -4.76 -4.18 -12.33
N ILE A 164 -5.41 -4.93 -11.42
CA ILE A 164 -5.11 -4.85 -10.00
C ILE A 164 -3.70 -5.40 -9.72
N VAL A 165 -2.88 -4.57 -9.09
CA VAL A 165 -1.48 -4.90 -8.78
C VAL A 165 -1.44 -5.93 -7.65
N ILE A 166 -0.74 -7.03 -7.91
CA ILE A 166 -0.44 -8.04 -6.89
C ILE A 166 0.80 -7.57 -6.09
N PRO A 167 0.77 -7.66 -4.74
CA PRO A 167 1.95 -7.41 -3.91
C PRO A 167 3.14 -8.26 -4.35
N ARG A 168 4.36 -7.78 -4.07
CA ARG A 168 5.56 -8.60 -4.33
C ARG A 168 5.59 -9.81 -3.41
N GLU A 169 6.26 -10.85 -3.87
CA GLU A 169 6.58 -11.99 -3.03
C GLU A 169 7.29 -11.54 -1.74
N GLY A 170 6.86 -12.11 -0.60
CA GLY A 170 7.35 -11.74 0.72
C GLY A 170 6.93 -10.35 1.22
N LYS A 171 6.07 -9.62 0.50
CA LYS A 171 5.48 -8.35 0.96
C LYS A 171 4.01 -8.53 1.33
N GLY A 172 3.60 -7.84 2.40
CA GLY A 172 2.19 -7.76 2.80
C GLY A 172 1.32 -6.99 1.80
N PRO A 173 0.05 -6.72 2.14
CA PRO A 173 -0.87 -5.97 1.29
C PRO A 173 -0.30 -4.60 0.89
N LEU A 174 -0.45 -4.19 -0.39
CA LEU A 174 0.05 -2.90 -0.89
C LEU A 174 -0.59 -1.68 -0.24
N LEU A 175 -1.81 -1.82 0.26
CA LEU A 175 -2.56 -0.80 0.96
C LEU A 175 -2.83 -1.23 2.41
N LYS A 176 -2.72 -0.26 3.32
CA LYS A 176 -3.06 -0.38 4.74
C LYS A 176 -4.26 0.52 5.07
N GLU A 177 -5.01 0.16 6.11
CA GLU A 177 -6.17 0.91 6.64
C GLU A 177 -7.39 0.92 5.69
N ASP A 178 -7.90 2.10 5.30
CA ASP A 178 -9.18 2.43 4.63
C ASP A 178 -9.37 1.79 3.23
N LYS A 179 -9.18 0.48 3.13
CA LYS A 179 -9.35 -0.32 1.91
C LYS A 179 -10.80 -0.52 1.54
N VAL A 180 -11.72 -0.41 2.50
CA VAL A 180 -13.16 -0.49 2.28
C VAL A 180 -13.80 0.71 2.98
N ILE A 181 -14.39 1.60 2.20
CA ILE A 181 -15.06 2.81 2.68
C ILE A 181 -16.52 2.81 2.22
N THR A 182 -17.34 3.67 2.80
CA THR A 182 -18.77 3.74 2.50
C THR A 182 -19.07 5.06 1.79
N LEU A 183 -19.65 4.98 0.59
CA LEU A 183 -20.32 6.12 -0.06
C LEU A 183 -21.57 6.47 0.74
N LYS A 184 -21.70 7.74 1.14
CA LYS A 184 -22.89 8.31 1.73
C LYS A 184 -23.37 9.43 0.81
N ASP A 185 -24.63 9.37 0.39
CA ASP A 185 -25.23 10.33 -0.55
C ASP A 185 -24.37 10.55 -1.81
N GLY A 186 -23.80 9.44 -2.32
CA GLY A 186 -22.94 9.44 -3.51
C GLY A 186 -21.53 9.96 -3.28
N VAL A 187 -21.08 10.21 -2.04
CA VAL A 187 -19.75 10.75 -1.74
C VAL A 187 -19.02 9.93 -0.67
N ALA A 188 -17.72 9.71 -0.85
CA ALA A 188 -16.84 9.09 0.13
C ALA A 188 -15.51 9.83 0.20
N PHE A 189 -14.89 9.79 1.39
CA PHE A 189 -13.57 10.36 1.64
C PHE A 189 -12.61 9.27 2.11
N ILE A 190 -11.39 9.29 1.57
CA ILE A 190 -10.28 8.45 2.01
C ILE A 190 -9.44 9.27 3.00
N ASN A 191 -9.31 8.79 4.23
CA ASN A 191 -8.67 9.55 5.32
C ASN A 191 -7.34 8.93 5.78
N ASN A 192 -7.29 7.61 5.90
CA ASN A 192 -6.17 6.90 6.52
C ASN A 192 -5.50 5.88 5.60
N LEU A 193 -5.74 5.92 4.30
CA LEU A 193 -5.13 4.96 3.36
C LEU A 193 -3.62 5.21 3.20
N GLU A 194 -2.82 4.15 3.29
CA GLU A 194 -1.37 4.23 3.16
C GLU A 194 -0.81 3.14 2.23
N PHE A 195 0.23 3.49 1.47
CA PHE A 195 1.00 2.51 0.70
C PHE A 195 2.07 1.83 1.57
N THR A 196 2.16 0.51 1.48
CA THR A 196 3.20 -0.26 2.19
C THR A 196 4.45 -0.51 1.34
N ASP A 197 4.34 -0.29 0.04
CA ASP A 197 5.40 -0.57 -0.93
C ASP A 197 5.53 0.51 -2.00
N ILE A 198 6.72 0.60 -2.59
CA ILE A 198 7.07 1.59 -3.62
C ILE A 198 6.60 1.17 -5.01
N SER A 199 6.35 2.15 -5.88
CA SER A 199 5.96 1.93 -7.27
C SER A 199 7.15 1.56 -8.18
N LYS A 200 8.10 0.72 -7.74
CA LYS A 200 9.18 0.21 -8.61
C LYS A 200 8.71 -1.00 -9.42
N ARG A 201 7.89 -0.71 -10.43
CA ARG A 201 7.36 -1.65 -11.42
C ARG A 201 7.67 -1.15 -12.83
N ARG A 202 7.15 -1.85 -13.84
CA ARG A 202 7.33 -1.55 -15.27
C ARG A 202 7.16 -0.07 -15.63
N THR A 203 6.20 0.62 -15.01
CA THR A 203 5.83 2.00 -15.30
C THR A 203 6.38 3.01 -14.29
N GLU A 204 7.03 2.53 -13.23
CA GLU A 204 7.37 3.30 -12.05
C GLU A 204 6.20 4.00 -11.32
N GLU A 205 4.95 3.68 -11.69
CA GLU A 205 3.75 4.42 -11.27
C GLU A 205 2.61 3.48 -10.89
N PHE A 206 1.75 3.95 -9.99
CA PHE A 206 0.49 3.32 -9.62
C PHE A 206 -0.69 4.23 -9.94
N ARG A 207 -1.88 3.63 -10.00
CA ARG A 207 -3.17 4.32 -9.94
C ARG A 207 -3.97 3.76 -8.77
N LEU A 208 -4.88 4.56 -8.22
CA LEU A 208 -5.93 4.04 -7.33
C LEU A 208 -7.13 3.62 -8.15
N GLY A 209 -7.68 2.46 -7.79
CA GLY A 209 -8.95 1.96 -8.30
C GLY A 209 -10.00 1.96 -7.19
N ALA A 210 -11.26 2.21 -7.55
CA ALA A 210 -12.41 2.11 -6.66
C ALA A 210 -13.48 1.23 -7.31
N LYS A 211 -13.95 0.20 -6.59
CA LYS A 211 -14.98 -0.74 -7.07
C LYS A 211 -16.02 -1.00 -5.99
N ILE A 212 -17.27 -1.25 -6.35
CA ILE A 212 -18.30 -1.66 -5.39
C ILE A 212 -17.91 -2.99 -4.74
N VAL A 213 -18.04 -3.09 -3.42
CA VAL A 213 -17.99 -4.38 -2.72
C VAL A 213 -19.32 -5.06 -3.00
N ARG A 214 -19.29 -6.18 -3.76
CA ARG A 214 -20.47 -6.99 -4.06
C ARG A 214 -21.35 -7.13 -2.81
N SER A 215 -22.47 -6.43 -2.80
CA SER A 215 -23.48 -6.48 -1.73
C SER A 215 -24.82 -6.08 -2.35
N ASN A 216 -25.73 -7.05 -2.48
CA ASN A 216 -27.18 -6.97 -2.76
C ASN A 216 -27.74 -5.80 -3.61
N SER A 217 -26.95 -5.10 -4.42
CA SER A 217 -27.37 -4.00 -5.27
C SER A 217 -28.07 -4.58 -6.50
N ILE A 218 -29.28 -5.06 -6.25
CA ILE A 218 -30.25 -5.47 -7.27
C ILE A 218 -30.42 -4.27 -8.20
N GLY A 219 -29.87 -4.36 -9.41
CA GLY A 219 -30.33 -3.55 -10.54
C GLY A 219 -29.43 -2.40 -11.05
N TYR A 220 -28.30 -2.07 -10.42
CA TYR A 220 -27.40 -1.01 -10.93
C TYR A 220 -26.04 -1.56 -11.36
N ASP A 221 -25.71 -1.37 -12.64
CA ASP A 221 -24.36 -1.55 -13.17
C ASP A 221 -23.55 -0.28 -12.89
N ILE A 222 -22.71 -0.33 -11.85
CA ILE A 222 -21.87 0.80 -11.42
C ILE A 222 -20.44 0.52 -11.87
N ARG A 223 -19.96 1.35 -12.79
CA ARG A 223 -18.62 1.30 -13.35
C ARG A 223 -17.56 1.70 -12.32
N GLU A 224 -16.43 0.99 -12.33
CA GLU A 224 -15.30 1.28 -11.45
C GLU A 224 -14.65 2.64 -11.73
N GLY A 225 -14.07 3.22 -10.69
CA GLY A 225 -13.33 4.48 -10.76
C GLY A 225 -11.83 4.25 -10.80
N ARG A 226 -11.12 5.15 -11.48
CA ARG A 226 -9.66 5.14 -11.61
C ARG A 226 -9.10 6.54 -11.40
N SER A 227 -8.00 6.66 -10.67
CA SER A 227 -7.26 7.93 -10.54
C SER A 227 -6.27 8.15 -11.68
N GLU A 228 -5.76 9.38 -11.76
CA GLU A 228 -4.54 9.68 -12.49
C GLU A 228 -3.33 8.91 -11.93
N PRO A 229 -2.28 8.66 -12.74
CA PRO A 229 -1.11 7.92 -12.30
C PRO A 229 -0.19 8.79 -11.44
N PHE A 230 0.47 8.16 -10.48
CA PHE A 230 1.42 8.81 -9.57
C PHE A 230 2.51 7.85 -9.10
N ARG A 231 3.63 8.42 -8.66
CA ARG A 231 4.76 7.66 -8.10
C ARG A 231 4.58 7.48 -6.59
N VAL A 232 4.91 6.29 -6.10
CA VAL A 232 5.02 6.00 -4.67
C VAL A 232 6.48 5.71 -4.34
N LEU A 233 7.09 6.65 -3.62
CA LEU A 233 8.48 6.62 -3.21
C LEU A 233 8.63 6.06 -1.81
N ASP A 234 9.84 5.65 -1.46
CA ASP A 234 10.14 5.20 -0.11
C ASP A 234 10.14 6.39 0.86
N VAL A 235 9.45 6.29 1.99
CA VAL A 235 9.42 7.33 3.03
C VAL A 235 10.81 7.77 3.48
N ARG A 236 11.79 6.86 3.48
CA ARG A 236 13.18 7.17 3.81
C ARG A 236 13.74 8.24 2.87
N GLY A 237 13.34 8.21 1.60
CA GLY A 237 13.73 9.20 0.59
C GLY A 237 13.30 10.63 0.92
N LYS A 238 12.23 10.82 1.72
CA LYS A 238 11.77 12.15 2.15
C LYS A 238 12.80 12.83 3.04
N ALA A 239 13.35 12.10 4.02
CA ALA A 239 14.37 12.62 4.92
C ALA A 239 15.66 12.96 4.16
N TYR A 240 16.06 12.13 3.18
CA TYR A 240 17.30 12.32 2.42
C TYR A 240 17.21 13.29 1.23
N LYS A 241 16.06 13.96 1.04
CA LYS A 241 15.87 14.89 -0.08
C LYS A 241 16.90 16.01 -0.03
N LYS A 242 17.70 16.16 -1.08
CA LYS A 242 18.58 17.32 -1.26
C LYS A 242 17.71 18.51 -1.68
N HIS A 243 18.03 19.70 -1.18
CA HIS A 243 17.41 20.90 -1.70
C HIS A 243 17.94 21.15 -3.12
N ASP A 244 17.10 21.70 -3.99
CA ASP A 244 17.54 22.06 -5.34
C ASP A 244 18.41 23.31 -5.30
N ARG A 245 18.09 24.24 -4.38
CA ARG A 245 18.95 25.33 -3.94
C ARG A 245 19.25 25.17 -2.46
N PRO A 246 20.51 25.01 -2.05
CA PRO A 246 20.85 24.89 -0.64
C PRO A 246 20.80 26.27 0.06
N SER A 247 20.44 26.28 1.33
CA SER A 247 20.54 27.44 2.22
C SER A 247 21.84 27.38 3.02
N MET A 248 22.35 28.53 3.50
CA MET A 248 23.55 28.60 4.34
C MET A 248 23.48 27.70 5.58
N ASN A 249 22.29 27.58 6.17
CA ASN A 249 22.04 26.80 7.38
C ASN A 249 21.76 25.32 7.11
N ASP A 250 21.69 24.90 5.85
CA ASP A 250 21.56 23.49 5.53
C ASP A 250 22.78 22.71 6.02
N GLU A 251 22.54 21.52 6.58
CA GLU A 251 23.62 20.59 6.88
C GLU A 251 24.40 20.26 5.59
N VAL A 252 25.72 20.12 5.69
CA VAL A 252 26.61 19.94 4.52
C VAL A 252 26.23 18.72 3.69
N TRP A 253 25.65 17.69 4.31
CA TRP A 253 25.16 16.53 3.58
C TRP A 253 23.99 16.86 2.66
N ARG A 254 23.26 17.98 2.80
CA ARG A 254 22.22 18.41 1.84
C ARG A 254 22.77 18.77 0.46
N LEU A 255 24.10 18.92 0.33
CA LEU A 255 24.74 19.16 -0.95
C LEU A 255 24.71 17.93 -1.88
N ARG A 256 24.60 18.18 -3.18
CA ARG A 256 24.64 17.15 -4.22
C ARG A 256 26.02 16.47 -4.23
N GLY A 257 26.05 15.17 -4.01
CA GLY A 257 27.28 14.37 -4.01
C GLY A 257 27.80 14.00 -2.62
N ILE A 258 27.25 14.60 -1.56
CA ILE A 258 27.56 14.21 -0.17
C ILE A 258 26.43 13.32 0.34
N ARG A 259 26.75 12.12 0.85
CA ARG A 259 25.76 11.21 1.42
C ARG A 259 25.63 11.47 2.92
N LYS A 260 24.39 11.54 3.44
CA LYS A 260 24.16 11.62 4.89
C LYS A 260 24.79 10.40 5.56
N ASP A 261 25.52 10.64 6.64
CA ASP A 261 26.28 9.63 7.40
C ASP A 261 27.27 8.81 6.55
N GLY A 262 27.66 9.34 5.39
CA GLY A 262 28.69 8.74 4.53
C GLY A 262 30.08 9.27 4.87
N LYS A 263 31.12 8.61 4.35
CA LYS A 263 32.53 8.95 4.60
C LYS A 263 32.81 10.46 4.49
N LEU A 264 32.39 11.10 3.40
CA LEU A 264 32.61 12.54 3.19
C LEU A 264 31.87 13.41 4.20
N HIS A 265 30.66 13.03 4.61
CA HIS A 265 29.91 13.78 5.62
C HIS A 265 30.61 13.70 6.98
N THR A 266 31.02 12.50 7.40
CA THR A 266 31.72 12.30 8.67
C THR A 266 33.08 13.00 8.68
N GLU A 267 33.81 12.97 7.57
CA GLU A 267 35.11 13.64 7.43
C GLU A 267 35.00 15.17 7.47
N LEU A 268 33.99 15.74 6.81
CA LEU A 268 33.73 17.17 6.88
C LEU A 268 33.34 17.58 8.31
N ALA A 269 32.49 16.79 8.95
CA ALA A 269 32.04 17.04 10.32
C ALA A 269 33.19 16.94 11.35
N SER A 270 34.15 16.01 11.18
CA SER A 270 35.32 15.90 12.06
C SER A 270 36.24 17.13 11.96
N HIS A 271 36.23 17.81 10.82
CA HIS A 271 36.94 19.07 10.60
C HIS A 271 36.12 20.32 10.92
N GLY A 272 34.94 20.16 11.54
CA GLY A 272 34.07 21.27 11.94
C GLY A 272 33.20 21.86 10.83
N ILE A 273 33.17 21.25 9.63
CA ILE A 273 32.36 21.71 8.50
C ILE A 273 31.00 21.02 8.58
N LYS A 274 30.02 21.65 9.22
CA LYS A 274 28.71 21.05 9.51
C LYS A 274 27.61 21.56 8.59
N CYS A 275 27.67 22.82 8.18
CA CYS A 275 26.68 23.43 7.29
C CYS A 275 27.28 23.96 5.98
N VAL A 276 26.41 24.40 5.07
CA VAL A 276 26.80 24.98 3.78
C VAL A 276 27.60 26.27 3.98
N LYS A 277 27.30 27.08 5.01
CA LYS A 277 28.07 28.27 5.37
C LYS A 277 29.54 27.94 5.68
N ASP A 278 29.80 26.97 6.56
CA ASP A 278 31.16 26.55 6.93
C ASP A 278 31.94 26.09 5.69
N PHE A 279 31.27 25.32 4.83
CA PHE A 279 31.84 24.81 3.58
C PHE A 279 32.21 25.96 2.63
N LEU A 280 31.30 26.92 2.44
CA LEU A 280 31.50 28.06 1.55
C LEU A 280 32.59 29.00 2.07
N GLN A 281 32.63 29.24 3.39
CA GLN A 281 33.66 30.06 4.03
C GLN A 281 35.04 29.44 3.79
N LEU A 282 35.20 28.14 4.06
CA LEU A 282 36.49 27.49 3.83
C LEU A 282 36.85 27.41 2.34
N TYR A 283 35.86 27.20 1.45
CA TYR A 283 36.09 27.24 0.00
C TYR A 283 36.62 28.61 -0.47
N LYS A 284 36.04 29.71 0.02
CA LYS A 284 36.47 31.08 -0.32
C LYS A 284 37.81 31.44 0.31
N THR A 285 38.05 31.06 1.57
CA THR A 285 39.29 31.40 2.28
C THR A 285 40.47 30.53 1.86
N ASN A 286 40.28 29.22 1.71
CA ASN A 286 41.36 28.28 1.40
C ASN A 286 40.81 26.98 0.73
N GLU A 287 40.62 27.03 -0.59
CA GLU A 287 40.18 25.87 -1.39
C GLU A 287 41.11 24.65 -1.23
N ALA A 288 42.42 24.87 -1.14
CA ALA A 288 43.39 23.79 -1.01
C ALA A 288 43.21 23.01 0.30
N SER A 289 42.99 23.70 1.42
CA SER A 289 42.71 23.07 2.71
C SER A 289 41.37 22.32 2.71
N LEU A 290 40.34 22.87 2.05
CA LEU A 290 39.07 22.16 1.88
C LEU A 290 39.24 20.86 1.07
N ARG A 291 40.02 20.91 -0.02
CA ARG A 291 40.34 19.71 -0.83
C ARG A 291 41.11 18.67 -0.03
N GLU A 292 42.07 19.09 0.80
CA GLU A 292 42.80 18.19 1.70
C GLU A 292 41.86 17.50 2.69
N LYS A 293 41.00 18.27 3.37
CA LYS A 293 40.03 17.75 4.35
C LYS A 293 38.99 16.80 3.74
N ILE A 294 38.58 17.03 2.50
CA ILE A 294 37.64 16.14 1.79
C ILE A 294 38.32 14.85 1.30
N GLY A 295 39.63 14.89 1.08
CA GLY A 295 40.42 13.77 0.63
C GLY A 295 40.15 13.38 -0.83
N LYS A 296 40.40 12.10 -1.15
CA LYS A 296 40.32 11.58 -2.53
C LYS A 296 38.87 11.50 -3.01
N ILE A 297 38.43 12.50 -3.76
CA ILE A 297 37.18 12.46 -4.53
C ILE A 297 37.43 12.66 -6.02
N ALA A 298 36.55 12.10 -6.86
CA ALA A 298 36.61 12.33 -8.30
C ALA A 298 36.34 13.80 -8.63
N GLU A 299 37.07 14.36 -9.59
CA GLU A 299 36.93 15.77 -9.99
C GLU A 299 35.51 16.10 -10.47
N LYS A 300 34.80 15.14 -11.08
CA LYS A 300 33.38 15.28 -11.45
C LYS A 300 32.48 15.48 -10.23
N SER A 301 32.75 14.76 -9.13
CA SER A 301 32.00 14.88 -7.88
C SER A 301 32.32 16.20 -7.17
N TRP A 302 33.59 16.62 -7.16
CA TRP A 302 34.01 17.93 -6.66
C TRP A 302 33.25 19.05 -7.37
N LYS A 303 33.32 19.10 -8.71
CA LYS A 303 32.63 20.10 -9.53
C LYS A 303 31.12 20.13 -9.26
N LYS A 304 30.50 18.96 -9.06
CA LYS A 304 29.07 18.85 -8.75
C LYS A 304 28.73 19.45 -7.38
N ILE A 305 29.56 19.22 -6.36
CA ILE A 305 29.37 19.80 -5.03
C ILE A 305 29.53 21.32 -5.12
N ILE A 306 30.61 21.81 -5.73
CA ILE A 306 30.89 23.25 -5.85
C ILE A 306 29.80 23.97 -6.65
N ALA A 307 29.33 23.41 -7.78
CA ALA A 307 28.24 24.01 -8.55
C ALA A 307 26.98 24.19 -7.69
N HIS A 308 26.61 23.17 -6.90
CA HIS A 308 25.44 23.23 -6.04
C HIS A 308 25.61 24.19 -4.86
N VAL A 309 26.81 24.26 -4.28
CA VAL A 309 27.13 25.23 -3.21
C VAL A 309 27.05 26.67 -3.73
N LYS A 310 27.48 26.93 -4.97
CA LYS A 310 27.42 28.26 -5.59
C LYS A 310 26.00 28.72 -5.96
N GLU A 311 25.04 27.81 -5.99
CA GLU A 311 23.60 28.12 -6.15
C GLU A 311 22.95 28.53 -4.81
N CYS A 312 23.70 28.56 -3.72
CA CYS A 312 23.26 29.08 -2.43
C CYS A 312 23.13 30.61 -2.52
N ASP A 313 21.93 31.13 -2.28
CA ASP A 313 21.72 32.57 -2.18
C ASP A 313 22.54 33.12 -1.00
N VAL A 314 23.32 34.18 -1.27
CA VAL A 314 23.94 34.94 -0.20
C VAL A 314 22.86 35.88 0.30
N ASP A 315 22.41 35.71 1.55
CA ASP A 315 21.53 36.71 2.17
C ASP A 315 22.30 38.04 2.17
N ASP A 316 21.87 39.00 1.34
CA ASP A 316 22.40 40.37 1.23
C ASP A 316 21.99 41.22 2.45
N ASP A 317 22.11 40.68 3.67
CA ASP A 317 21.62 41.32 4.90
C ASP A 317 22.71 42.08 5.69
N GLU A 318 23.85 42.45 5.08
CA GLU A 318 24.91 43.23 5.75
C GLU A 318 25.42 44.45 4.95
N GLU A 319 24.56 45.18 4.23
CA GLU A 319 24.87 46.56 3.79
C GLU A 319 23.68 47.52 4.01
N GLU A 320 23.19 47.66 5.24
CA GLU A 320 22.33 48.80 5.59
C GLU A 320 22.52 49.31 7.04
N GLU A 321 23.77 49.33 7.54
CA GLU A 321 24.13 50.12 8.73
C GLU A 321 25.47 50.87 8.54
N ARG A 322 25.60 51.56 7.40
CA ARG A 322 26.61 52.62 7.22
C ARG A 322 26.15 53.79 6.36
N VAL A 323 24.90 54.24 6.48
CA VAL A 323 24.58 55.66 6.29
C VAL A 323 23.28 55.95 7.06
N LYS A 324 23.39 56.51 8.26
CA LYS A 324 22.60 57.66 8.73
C LYS A 324 23.13 58.18 10.04
#